data_AF-A0A2U8DMV4-F1
#
_entry.id   AF-A0A2U8DMV4-F1
#
_cell.length_a   1.000
_cell.length_b   1.000
_cell.length_c   1.000
_cell.angle_alpha   90.00
_cell.angle_beta   90.00
_cell.angle_gamma   90.00
#
_symmetry.space_group_name_H-M   'P 1'
#
loop_
_entity.id
_entity.type
_entity.pdbx_description
1 polymer ?
#
loop_
_entity_poly.entity_id
_entity_poly.type
_entity_poly.pdbx_seq_one_letter_code
_entity_poly.pdbx_strand_id
1 'polypeptide(L)'
;MSMEHKAFVFDTKNYMKQLNDLIVDRGANDDIAAIRQFIEEHLDNMKSPYTGEELDENWGEEIEKGDIQEYADFALTGYYAPYEDIGLSYEWDMLLKALKKLDFIEAEYCILGKSIQKENFKIDPGRCGLGLVYAEDIPILYQKLITVKNKLDEINIKKSKIFTEIEEKDLKSVLENLIFIFQSALNDKKGLMLTF
;
A
#
# COMPACT_ATOMS: atom_id res chain seq x y z
N MET A 1 -5.87 19.45 -2.91
CA MET A 1 -4.52 18.85 -2.95
C MET A 1 -4.72 17.36 -2.94
N SER A 2 -4.04 16.62 -3.82
CA SER A 2 -4.10 15.16 -3.81
C SER A 2 -3.32 14.65 -2.59
N MET A 3 -3.80 13.54 -2.04
CA MET A 3 -3.12 12.74 -1.04
C MET A 3 -1.83 12.15 -1.62
N GLU A 4 -0.79 11.91 -0.80
CA GLU A 4 0.49 11.35 -1.29
C GLU A 4 0.40 9.83 -1.32
N HIS A 5 0.45 9.26 -2.52
CA HIS A 5 0.46 7.81 -2.67
C HIS A 5 1.84 7.23 -2.34
N LYS A 6 1.88 6.45 -1.25
CA LYS A 6 3.04 5.64 -0.88
C LYS A 6 2.80 4.18 -1.17
N ALA A 7 3.86 3.45 -1.48
CA ALA A 7 3.80 2.02 -1.71
C ALA A 7 4.99 1.33 -1.06
N PHE A 8 4.72 0.22 -0.39
CA PHE A 8 5.74 -0.59 0.27
C PHE A 8 5.60 -2.04 -0.14
N VAL A 9 6.73 -2.71 -0.38
CA VAL A 9 6.74 -4.16 -0.50
C VAL A 9 6.36 -4.75 0.85
N PHE A 10 5.25 -5.49 0.89
CA PHE A 10 4.60 -5.89 2.13
C PHE A 10 4.38 -7.40 2.17
N ASP A 11 4.78 -8.05 3.27
CA ASP A 11 4.58 -9.49 3.48
C ASP A 11 3.12 -9.81 3.83
N THR A 12 2.25 -9.69 2.82
CA THR A 12 0.81 -9.98 2.93
C THR A 12 0.53 -11.39 3.43
N LYS A 13 1.41 -12.37 3.17
CA LYS A 13 1.18 -13.76 3.58
C LYS A 13 1.33 -13.92 5.09
N ASN A 14 2.44 -13.44 5.65
CA ASN A 14 2.64 -13.52 7.10
C ASN A 14 1.69 -12.58 7.84
N TYR A 15 1.42 -11.38 7.30
CA TYR A 15 0.44 -10.47 7.86
C TYR A 15 -0.95 -11.11 7.99
N MET A 16 -1.47 -11.71 6.91
CA MET A 16 -2.78 -12.36 6.93
C MET A 16 -2.82 -13.55 7.89
N LYS A 17 -1.70 -14.23 8.09
CA LYS A 17 -1.61 -15.39 8.98
C LYS A 17 -1.50 -15.02 10.46
N GLN A 18 -0.83 -13.92 10.79
CA GLN A 18 -0.40 -13.61 12.15
C GLN A 18 -1.13 -12.40 12.76
N LEU A 19 -1.43 -11.38 11.96
CA LEU A 19 -1.83 -10.07 12.49
C LEU A 19 -3.20 -9.58 11.99
N ASN A 20 -3.61 -9.91 10.76
CA ASN A 20 -4.87 -9.39 10.18
C ASN A 20 -6.06 -9.60 11.12
N ASP A 21 -6.33 -10.86 11.48
CA ASP A 21 -7.49 -11.23 12.31
C ASP A 21 -7.39 -10.61 13.71
N LEU A 22 -6.17 -10.53 14.26
CA LEU A 22 -5.94 -9.87 15.54
C LEU A 22 -6.31 -8.38 15.46
N ILE A 23 -5.80 -7.63 14.48
CA ILE A 23 -6.08 -6.20 14.39
C ILE A 23 -7.56 -5.94 14.14
N VAL A 24 -8.20 -6.65 13.19
CA VAL A 24 -9.60 -6.35 12.85
C VAL A 24 -10.57 -6.76 13.96
N ASP A 25 -10.28 -7.85 14.70
CA ASP A 25 -11.13 -8.30 15.81
C ASP A 25 -10.97 -7.43 17.05
N ARG A 26 -9.73 -7.03 17.35
CA ARG A 26 -9.41 -6.21 18.52
C ARG A 26 -9.74 -4.75 18.28
N GLY A 27 -9.54 -4.24 17.08
CA GLY A 27 -9.91 -2.87 16.72
C GLY A 27 -11.42 -2.62 16.73
N ALA A 28 -12.24 -3.63 16.44
CA ALA A 28 -13.69 -3.52 16.63
C ALA A 28 -14.10 -3.32 18.10
N ASN A 29 -13.25 -3.71 19.05
CA ASN A 29 -13.50 -3.66 20.49
C ASN A 29 -12.57 -2.68 21.24
N ASP A 30 -11.71 -1.94 20.52
CA ASP A 30 -10.67 -1.06 21.08
C ASP A 30 -9.73 -1.77 22.09
N ASP A 31 -9.45 -3.05 21.85
CA ASP A 31 -8.62 -3.90 22.71
C ASP A 31 -7.12 -3.74 22.38
N ILE A 32 -6.53 -2.66 22.90
CA ILE A 32 -5.12 -2.31 22.71
C ILE A 32 -4.17 -3.34 23.34
N ALA A 33 -4.55 -3.94 24.47
CA ALA A 33 -3.66 -4.83 25.23
C ALA A 33 -3.19 -6.03 24.40
N ALA A 34 -4.07 -6.60 23.59
CA ALA A 34 -3.74 -7.73 22.73
C ALA A 34 -2.76 -7.37 21.60
N ILE A 35 -2.91 -6.18 20.99
CA ILE A 35 -1.98 -5.71 19.94
C ILE A 35 -0.62 -5.36 20.56
N ARG A 36 -0.63 -4.70 21.72
CA ARG A 36 0.60 -4.39 22.47
C ARG A 36 1.38 -5.66 22.81
N GLN A 37 0.70 -6.68 23.35
CA GLN A 37 1.34 -7.95 23.64
C GLN A 37 1.94 -8.58 22.37
N PHE A 38 1.23 -8.53 21.25
CA PHE A 38 1.76 -9.02 19.98
C PHE A 38 3.03 -8.29 19.55
N ILE A 39 3.10 -6.97 19.72
CA ILE A 39 4.30 -6.16 19.46
C ILE A 39 5.45 -6.60 20.37
N GLU A 40 5.21 -6.70 21.68
CA GLU A 40 6.23 -7.11 22.66
C GLU A 40 6.78 -8.52 22.37
N GLU A 41 5.94 -9.45 21.87
CA GLU A 41 6.36 -10.80 21.48
C GLU A 41 7.16 -10.86 20.17
N HIS A 42 7.07 -9.84 19.32
CA HIS A 42 7.69 -9.79 17.99
C HIS A 42 8.62 -8.58 17.79
N LEU A 43 9.07 -7.98 18.90
CA LEU A 43 9.78 -6.70 18.94
C LEU A 43 10.98 -6.67 17.97
N ASP A 44 11.79 -7.73 17.96
CA ASP A 44 12.99 -7.86 17.12
C ASP A 44 12.72 -7.76 15.60
N ASN A 45 11.47 -7.96 15.17
CA ASN A 45 11.10 -7.89 13.75
C ASN A 45 10.40 -6.58 13.39
N MET A 46 10.11 -5.72 14.37
CA MET A 46 9.35 -4.50 14.19
C MET A 46 10.26 -3.28 14.17
N LYS A 47 9.76 -2.23 13.53
CA LYS A 47 10.43 -0.94 13.42
C LYS A 47 9.51 0.17 13.90
N SER A 48 10.09 1.29 14.29
CA SER A 48 9.31 2.49 14.56
C SER A 48 8.69 2.98 13.26
N PRO A 49 7.36 3.24 13.22
CA PRO A 49 6.74 3.89 12.08
C PRO A 49 7.20 5.35 11.92
N TYR A 50 7.77 5.96 12.97
CA TYR A 50 8.27 7.34 12.95
C TYR A 50 9.74 7.43 12.51
N THR A 51 10.59 6.60 13.11
CA THR A 51 12.06 6.65 12.91
C THR A 51 12.58 5.60 11.95
N GLY A 52 11.78 4.58 11.59
CA GLY A 52 12.22 3.45 10.77
C GLY A 52 13.32 2.58 11.40
N GLU A 53 13.73 2.88 12.64
CA GLU A 53 14.71 2.14 13.41
C GLU A 53 14.07 0.91 14.06
N GLU A 54 14.88 -0.08 14.44
CA GLU A 54 14.41 -1.27 15.17
C GLU A 54 13.79 -0.85 16.50
N LEU A 55 12.69 -1.48 16.90
CA LEU A 55 12.08 -1.22 18.20
C LEU A 55 12.94 -1.81 19.32
N ASP A 56 13.02 -1.09 20.44
CA ASP A 56 13.63 -1.56 21.67
C ASP A 56 12.60 -1.67 22.81
N GLU A 57 13.04 -2.06 24.01
CA GLU A 57 12.16 -2.23 25.18
C GLU A 57 11.41 -0.95 25.61
N ASN A 58 11.86 0.22 25.15
CA ASN A 58 11.28 1.52 25.45
C ASN A 58 10.43 2.08 24.30
N TRP A 59 10.14 1.28 23.26
CA TRP A 59 9.31 1.70 22.11
C TRP A 59 7.97 2.35 22.52
N GLY A 60 7.40 1.93 23.66
CA GLY A 60 6.16 2.49 24.19
C GLY A 60 6.25 3.97 24.56
N GLU A 61 7.45 4.54 24.72
CA GLU A 61 7.67 5.97 24.93
C GLU A 61 7.43 6.80 23.65
N GLU A 62 7.49 6.17 22.47
CA GLU A 62 7.20 6.83 21.18
C GLU A 62 5.71 6.99 20.90
N ILE A 63 4.84 6.34 21.68
CA ILE A 63 3.38 6.39 21.52
C ILE A 63 2.87 7.79 21.87
N GLU A 64 2.22 8.46 20.92
CA GLU A 64 1.69 9.81 21.14
C GLU A 64 0.20 9.81 21.52
N LYS A 65 -0.62 9.06 20.77
CA LYS A 65 -2.09 9.05 20.92
C LYS A 65 -2.58 7.92 21.82
N GLY A 66 -1.89 6.79 21.80
CA GLY A 66 -2.26 5.57 22.51
C GLY A 66 -3.56 4.93 22.01
N ASP A 67 -3.97 5.19 20.77
CA ASP A 67 -5.16 4.59 20.17
C ASP A 67 -4.82 3.33 19.34
N ILE A 68 -5.82 2.50 19.07
CA ILE A 68 -5.62 1.24 18.35
C ILE A 68 -4.97 1.39 16.96
N GLN A 69 -5.16 2.54 16.29
CA GLN A 69 -4.57 2.77 14.97
C GLN A 69 -3.05 2.98 15.10
N GLU A 70 -2.61 3.71 16.12
CA GLU A 70 -1.18 3.89 16.39
C GLU A 70 -0.51 2.57 16.75
N TYR A 71 -1.12 1.72 17.58
CA TYR A 71 -0.59 0.37 17.82
C TYR A 71 -0.59 -0.49 16.55
N ALA A 72 -1.57 -0.32 15.66
CA ALA A 72 -1.56 -0.97 14.35
C ALA A 72 -0.41 -0.46 13.46
N ASP A 73 -0.08 0.84 13.49
CA ASP A 73 1.07 1.43 12.78
C ASP A 73 2.36 0.68 13.18
N PHE A 74 2.62 0.53 14.49
CA PHE A 74 3.77 -0.21 15.00
C PHE A 74 3.75 -1.69 14.60
N ALA A 75 2.61 -2.37 14.75
CA ALA A 75 2.53 -3.80 14.44
C ALA A 75 2.73 -4.10 12.94
N LEU A 76 2.30 -3.19 12.06
CA LEU A 76 2.42 -3.35 10.61
C LEU A 76 3.87 -3.27 10.13
N THR A 77 4.76 -2.55 10.81
CA THR A 77 6.17 -2.43 10.41
C THR A 77 6.93 -3.75 10.48
N GLY A 78 6.38 -4.77 11.15
CA GLY A 78 6.88 -6.15 11.08
C GLY A 78 6.78 -6.78 9.69
N TYR A 79 6.05 -6.16 8.76
CA TYR A 79 5.74 -6.73 7.44
C TYR A 79 6.19 -5.85 6.27
N TYR A 80 6.69 -4.63 6.52
CA TYR A 80 7.29 -3.73 5.52
C TYR A 80 8.35 -2.82 6.14
N ALA A 81 9.20 -2.22 5.30
CA ALA A 81 10.18 -1.24 5.74
C ALA A 81 9.62 0.20 5.61
N PRO A 82 9.46 0.97 6.70
CA PRO A 82 8.83 2.30 6.67
C PRO A 82 9.49 3.35 5.77
N TYR A 83 10.79 3.21 5.50
CA TYR A 83 11.56 4.15 4.69
C TYR A 83 11.84 3.68 3.26
N GLU A 84 11.33 2.52 2.87
CA GLU A 84 11.45 2.00 1.50
C GLU A 84 10.17 2.28 0.70
N ASP A 85 9.69 3.52 0.77
CA ASP A 85 8.59 4.00 -0.06
C ASP A 85 9.01 4.02 -1.53
N ILE A 86 8.21 3.38 -2.37
CA ILE A 86 8.37 3.33 -3.83
C ILE A 86 7.10 3.79 -4.55
N GLY A 87 6.23 4.53 -3.87
CA GLY A 87 4.93 4.99 -4.37
C GLY A 87 5.00 5.97 -5.54
N LEU A 88 3.81 6.37 -6.02
CA LEU A 88 3.62 7.30 -7.13
C LEU A 88 3.54 8.77 -6.68
N SER A 89 3.82 9.05 -5.39
CA SER A 89 3.73 10.38 -4.78
C SER A 89 2.42 11.08 -5.13
N TYR A 90 2.44 12.24 -5.81
CA TYR A 90 1.22 12.99 -6.13
C TYR A 90 0.64 12.67 -7.53
N GLU A 91 1.25 11.76 -8.29
CA GLU A 91 0.90 11.49 -9.69
C GLU A 91 -0.12 10.35 -9.85
N TRP A 92 -0.46 9.67 -8.75
CA TRP A 92 -1.35 8.49 -8.76
C TRP A 92 -2.77 8.79 -9.24
N ASP A 93 -3.33 9.95 -8.91
CA ASP A 93 -4.73 10.27 -9.21
C ASP A 93 -4.92 10.48 -10.72
N MET A 94 -3.91 11.09 -11.35
CA MET A 94 -3.79 11.23 -12.79
C MET A 94 -3.70 9.86 -13.47
N LEU A 95 -2.82 8.98 -13.00
CA LEU A 95 -2.70 7.62 -13.54
C LEU A 95 -4.00 6.83 -13.38
N LEU A 96 -4.65 6.91 -12.23
CA LEU A 96 -5.92 6.23 -11.98
C LEU A 96 -7.01 6.68 -12.96
N LYS A 97 -7.15 8.00 -13.19
CA LYS A 97 -8.07 8.55 -14.18
C LYS A 97 -7.74 8.05 -15.59
N ALA A 98 -6.47 8.03 -15.95
CA ALA A 98 -6.01 7.57 -17.26
C ALA A 98 -6.29 6.09 -17.49
N LEU A 99 -5.99 5.23 -16.52
CA LEU A 99 -6.25 3.78 -16.59
C LEU A 99 -7.75 3.49 -16.69
N LYS A 100 -8.59 4.20 -15.94
CA LYS A 100 -10.06 4.10 -16.06
C LYS A 100 -10.56 4.47 -17.46
N LYS A 101 -10.00 5.53 -18.08
CA LYS A 101 -10.33 5.93 -19.46
C LYS A 101 -9.87 4.92 -20.52
N LEU A 102 -8.91 4.06 -20.18
CA LEU A 102 -8.46 2.95 -21.02
C LEU A 102 -9.25 1.67 -20.77
N ASP A 103 -10.34 1.74 -19.99
CA ASP A 103 -11.15 0.60 -19.56
C ASP A 103 -10.32 -0.50 -18.86
N PHE A 104 -9.25 -0.10 -18.16
CA PHE A 104 -8.48 -1.03 -17.34
C PHE A 104 -9.23 -1.33 -16.04
N ILE A 105 -9.85 -2.50 -15.98
CA ILE A 105 -10.77 -2.91 -14.91
C ILE A 105 -10.08 -2.90 -13.54
N GLU A 106 -8.81 -3.32 -13.48
CA GLU A 106 -8.05 -3.44 -12.23
C GLU A 106 -7.36 -2.14 -11.79
N ALA A 107 -7.67 -0.99 -12.42
CA ALA A 107 -7.02 0.29 -12.13
C ALA A 107 -7.07 0.68 -10.65
N GLU A 108 -8.26 0.61 -10.03
CA GLU A 108 -8.40 0.91 -8.60
C GLU A 108 -7.64 -0.09 -7.75
N TYR A 109 -7.69 -1.38 -8.09
CA TYR A 109 -7.00 -2.38 -7.29
C TYR A 109 -5.48 -2.22 -7.34
N CYS A 110 -4.93 -1.81 -8.50
CA CYS A 110 -3.50 -1.62 -8.66
C CYS A 110 -2.97 -0.38 -7.92
N ILE A 111 -3.80 0.66 -7.74
CA ILE A 111 -3.37 1.97 -7.19
C ILE A 111 -3.85 2.16 -5.75
N LEU A 112 -4.99 1.58 -5.37
CA LEU A 112 -5.61 1.77 -4.06
C LEU A 112 -5.69 0.49 -3.24
N GLY A 113 -5.42 -0.68 -3.83
CA GLY A 113 -5.50 -1.96 -3.14
C GLY A 113 -6.92 -2.30 -2.64
N LYS A 114 -7.01 -3.28 -1.75
CA LYS A 114 -8.22 -3.63 -1.01
C LYS A 114 -8.12 -3.07 0.41
N SER A 115 -9.17 -2.41 0.89
CA SER A 115 -9.24 -2.00 2.28
C SER A 115 -9.34 -3.19 3.22
N ILE A 116 -8.82 -3.03 4.43
CA ILE A 116 -8.93 -4.02 5.50
C ILE A 116 -9.94 -3.50 6.52
N GLN A 117 -11.05 -4.21 6.67
CA GLN A 117 -12.14 -3.80 7.54
C GLN A 117 -12.91 -5.01 8.06
N LYS A 118 -13.42 -4.89 9.30
CA LYS A 118 -14.38 -5.82 9.89
C LYS A 118 -15.40 -5.04 10.69
N GLU A 119 -16.68 -5.31 10.43
CA GLU A 119 -17.82 -4.63 11.05
C GLU A 119 -17.67 -3.10 11.00
N ASN A 120 -17.50 -2.45 12.16
CA ASN A 120 -17.40 -1.00 12.28
C ASN A 120 -15.95 -0.49 12.33
N PHE A 121 -14.96 -1.39 12.22
CA PHE A 121 -13.55 -1.05 12.28
C PHE A 121 -12.89 -1.20 10.91
N LYS A 122 -12.16 -0.16 10.51
CA LYS A 122 -11.32 -0.13 9.33
C LYS A 122 -9.90 0.20 9.79
N ILE A 123 -8.94 -0.60 9.34
CA ILE A 123 -7.53 -0.31 9.58
C ILE A 123 -7.18 0.91 8.73
N ASP A 124 -6.70 1.95 9.39
CA ASP A 124 -6.37 3.24 8.76
C ASP A 124 -5.09 3.82 9.41
N PRO A 125 -3.95 3.15 9.21
CA PRO A 125 -2.66 3.51 9.79
C PRO A 125 -2.26 4.91 9.28
N GLY A 126 -1.77 5.77 10.17
CA GLY A 126 -1.54 7.19 9.86
C GLY A 126 -2.79 8.02 9.48
N ARG A 127 -3.98 7.39 9.39
CA ARG A 127 -5.26 7.99 8.95
C ARG A 127 -5.22 8.54 7.52
N CYS A 128 -4.43 7.89 6.68
CA CYS A 128 -4.16 8.22 5.27
C CYS A 128 -4.84 7.23 4.31
N GLY A 129 -5.70 6.34 4.81
CA GLY A 129 -6.19 5.19 4.07
C GLY A 129 -5.13 4.11 3.87
N LEU A 130 -5.62 2.88 3.76
CA LEU A 130 -4.81 1.68 3.58
C LEU A 130 -5.41 0.78 2.51
N GLY A 131 -4.53 0.28 1.65
CA GLY A 131 -4.86 -0.71 0.63
C GLY A 131 -3.83 -1.83 0.56
N LEU A 132 -4.29 -3.08 0.49
CA LEU A 132 -3.41 -4.23 0.22
C LEU A 132 -3.61 -4.78 -1.19
N VAL A 133 -2.51 -5.08 -1.86
CA VAL A 133 -2.47 -5.97 -3.03
C VAL A 133 -1.81 -7.27 -2.60
N TYR A 134 -2.53 -8.39 -2.72
CA TYR A 134 -2.08 -9.67 -2.20
C TYR A 134 -0.98 -10.27 -3.09
N ALA A 135 -0.03 -10.98 -2.46
CA ALA A 135 1.12 -11.57 -3.16
C ALA A 135 0.71 -12.52 -4.30
N GLU A 136 -0.41 -13.22 -4.18
CA GLU A 136 -0.98 -14.09 -5.21
C GLU A 136 -1.52 -13.32 -6.43
N ASP A 137 -1.95 -12.08 -6.24
CA ASP A 137 -2.50 -11.23 -7.30
C ASP A 137 -1.38 -10.50 -8.07
N ILE A 138 -0.22 -10.27 -7.44
CA ILE A 138 0.91 -9.52 -8.03
C ILE A 138 1.33 -10.03 -9.42
N PRO A 139 1.58 -11.34 -9.66
CA PRO A 139 2.01 -11.81 -10.98
C PRO A 139 0.98 -11.53 -12.08
N ILE A 140 -0.31 -11.66 -11.76
CA ILE A 140 -1.41 -11.46 -12.71
C ILE A 140 -1.54 -9.98 -13.04
N LEU A 141 -1.55 -9.12 -12.02
CA LEU A 141 -1.66 -7.67 -12.19
C LEU A 141 -0.44 -7.08 -12.91
N TYR A 142 0.76 -7.55 -12.60
CA TYR A 142 1.98 -7.16 -13.31
C TYR A 142 1.87 -7.42 -14.82
N GLN A 143 1.46 -8.62 -15.24
CA GLN A 143 1.29 -8.95 -16.66
C GLN A 143 0.21 -8.10 -17.34
N LYS A 144 -0.87 -7.78 -16.63
CA LYS A 144 -1.91 -6.87 -17.12
C LYS A 144 -1.38 -5.45 -17.31
N LEU A 145 -0.59 -4.93 -16.38
CA LEU A 145 0.03 -3.61 -16.50
C LEU A 145 1.02 -3.54 -17.68
N ILE A 146 1.81 -4.60 -17.92
CA ILE A 146 2.66 -4.71 -19.12
C ILE A 146 1.81 -4.67 -20.40
N THR A 147 0.66 -5.34 -20.41
CA THR A 147 -0.27 -5.31 -21.55
C THR A 147 -0.82 -3.90 -21.79
N VAL A 148 -1.15 -3.16 -20.71
CA VAL A 148 -1.59 -1.75 -20.80
C VAL A 148 -0.47 -0.87 -21.35
N LYS A 149 0.77 -1.04 -20.88
CA LYS A 149 1.94 -0.31 -21.38
C LYS A 149 2.10 -0.49 -22.89
N ASN A 150 2.09 -1.73 -23.37
CA ASN A 150 2.25 -2.04 -24.79
C ASN A 150 1.13 -1.39 -25.64
N LYS A 151 -0.12 -1.43 -25.16
CA LYS A 151 -1.24 -0.74 -25.83
C LYS A 151 -1.03 0.77 -25.89
N LEU A 152 -0.53 1.39 -24.83
CA LEU A 152 -0.23 2.82 -24.81
C LEU A 152 0.92 3.20 -25.75
N ASP A 153 1.88 2.31 -25.98
CA ASP A 153 2.94 2.53 -26.96
C ASP A 153 2.44 2.43 -28.41
N GLU A 154 1.41 1.64 -28.67
CA GLU A 154 0.73 1.56 -29.97
C GLU A 154 -0.21 2.74 -30.24
N ILE A 155 -0.79 3.34 -29.19
CA ILE A 155 -1.67 4.50 -29.31
C ILE A 155 -0.82 5.75 -29.58
N ASN A 156 -1.09 6.43 -30.69
CA ASN A 156 -0.57 7.78 -30.90
C ASN A 156 -1.35 8.76 -30.02
N ILE A 157 -0.93 8.92 -28.76
CA ILE A 157 -1.66 9.65 -27.72
C ILE A 157 -1.95 11.09 -28.13
N LYS A 158 -1.05 11.75 -28.90
CA LYS A 158 -1.25 13.09 -29.51
C LYS A 158 -2.50 13.22 -30.41
N LYS A 159 -3.02 12.11 -30.96
CA LYS A 159 -4.26 12.11 -31.77
C LYS A 159 -5.48 11.63 -30.98
N SER A 160 -5.29 11.02 -29.82
CA SER A 160 -6.39 10.55 -28.99
C SER A 160 -6.96 11.71 -28.17
N LYS A 161 -8.25 12.01 -28.31
CA LYS A 161 -8.96 13.01 -27.48
C LYS A 161 -9.10 12.58 -26.01
N ILE A 162 -8.50 11.47 -25.61
CA ILE A 162 -8.68 10.82 -24.31
C ILE A 162 -7.91 11.56 -23.21
N PHE A 163 -6.78 12.18 -23.56
CA PHE A 163 -5.79 12.74 -22.63
C PHE A 163 -5.57 14.25 -22.79
N THR A 164 -6.59 15.04 -23.16
CA THR A 164 -6.46 16.49 -23.42
C THR A 164 -5.93 17.32 -22.24
N GLU A 165 -5.86 16.74 -21.04
CA GLU A 165 -5.40 17.37 -19.79
C GLU A 165 -4.13 16.75 -19.21
N ILE A 166 -3.59 15.68 -19.82
CA ILE A 166 -2.43 14.92 -19.32
C ILE A 166 -1.38 14.88 -20.42
N GLU A 167 -0.17 15.37 -20.16
CA GLU A 167 0.91 15.21 -21.13
C GLU A 167 1.25 13.72 -21.29
N GLU A 168 1.35 13.26 -22.53
CA GLU A 168 1.65 11.86 -22.87
C GLU A 168 2.90 11.32 -22.16
N LYS A 169 3.92 12.17 -22.05
CA LYS A 169 5.20 11.81 -21.44
C LYS A 169 5.04 11.50 -19.94
N ASP A 170 4.18 12.25 -19.27
CA ASP A 170 3.93 12.11 -17.84
C ASP A 170 3.16 10.81 -17.57
N LEU A 171 2.17 10.48 -18.41
CA LEU A 171 1.42 9.23 -18.28
C LEU A 171 2.31 7.98 -18.42
N LYS A 172 3.18 7.94 -19.42
CA LYS A 172 4.07 6.78 -19.64
C LYS A 172 5.05 6.61 -18.48
N SER A 173 5.66 7.71 -18.03
CA SER A 173 6.59 7.70 -16.90
C SER A 173 5.92 7.18 -15.63
N VAL A 174 4.72 7.66 -15.32
CA VAL A 174 4.00 7.27 -14.09
C VAL A 174 3.50 5.82 -14.18
N LEU A 175 3.10 5.34 -15.36
CA LEU A 175 2.79 3.92 -15.56
C LEU A 175 4.03 3.04 -15.40
N GLU A 176 5.20 3.47 -15.88
CA GLU A 176 6.45 2.74 -15.69
C GLU A 176 6.82 2.64 -14.20
N ASN A 177 6.59 3.70 -13.42
CA ASN A 177 6.75 3.67 -11.97
C ASN A 177 5.78 2.66 -11.33
N LEU A 178 4.51 2.62 -11.73
CA LEU A 178 3.56 1.62 -11.23
C LEU A 178 4.01 0.19 -11.58
N ILE A 179 4.52 -0.03 -12.79
CA ILE A 179 5.06 -1.33 -13.20
C ILE A 179 6.28 -1.70 -12.35
N PHE A 180 7.15 -0.75 -12.04
CA PHE A 180 8.29 -0.95 -11.15
C PHE A 180 7.84 -1.37 -9.74
N ILE A 181 6.82 -0.73 -9.17
CA ILE A 181 6.24 -1.12 -7.87
C ILE A 181 5.83 -2.60 -7.87
N PHE A 182 5.05 -3.01 -8.88
CA PHE A 182 4.61 -4.40 -9.03
C PHE A 182 5.77 -5.35 -9.30
N GLN A 183 6.79 -4.91 -10.03
CA GLN A 183 8.00 -5.71 -10.27
C GLN A 183 8.78 -5.97 -8.98
N SER A 184 8.93 -4.96 -8.13
CA SER A 184 9.61 -5.10 -6.83
C SER A 184 8.90 -6.12 -5.94
N ALA A 185 7.57 -6.02 -5.80
CA ALA A 185 6.79 -7.02 -5.06
C ALA A 185 6.87 -8.42 -5.67
N LEU A 186 6.90 -8.51 -7.01
CA LEU A 186 7.02 -9.77 -7.73
C LEU A 186 8.37 -10.46 -7.45
N ASN A 187 9.46 -9.70 -7.48
CA ASN A 187 10.82 -10.21 -7.22
C ASN A 187 10.92 -10.81 -5.81
N ASP A 188 10.32 -10.13 -4.83
CA ASP A 188 10.33 -10.54 -3.43
C ASP A 188 9.26 -11.58 -3.08
N LYS A 189 8.37 -11.91 -4.03
CA LYS A 189 7.22 -12.81 -3.85
C LYS A 189 6.29 -12.38 -2.70
N LYS A 190 6.20 -11.06 -2.51
CA LYS A 190 5.40 -10.36 -1.50
C LYS A 190 4.24 -9.62 -2.17
N GLY A 191 3.36 -9.05 -1.34
CA GLY A 191 2.30 -8.14 -1.81
C GLY A 191 2.74 -6.68 -1.71
N LEU A 192 1.77 -5.78 -1.76
CA LEU A 192 1.98 -4.34 -1.59
C LEU A 192 1.06 -3.80 -0.50
N MET A 193 1.59 -2.84 0.26
CA MET A 193 0.81 -1.94 1.11
C MET A 193 0.82 -0.54 0.50
N LEU A 194 -0.34 0.07 0.39
CA LEU A 194 -0.59 1.36 -0.26
C LEU A 194 -1.24 2.32 0.75
N THR A 195 -0.77 3.56 0.82
CA THR A 195 -1.33 4.62 1.70
C THR A 195 -1.46 5.96 0.96
N PHE A 196 -2.34 6.88 1.41
CA PHE A 196 -2.73 8.09 0.66
C PHE A 196 -2.77 9.40 1.50
#